data_AF-A0A7R9GPT3-F1
#
_entry.id   AF-A0A7R9GPT3-F1
#
_cell.length_a   1.000
_cell.length_b   1.000
_cell.length_c   1.000
_cell.angle_alpha   90.00
_cell.angle_beta   90.00
_cell.angle_gamma   90.00
#
_symmetry.space_group_name_H-M   'P 1'
#
loop_
_entity.id
_entity.type
_entity.pdbx_description
1 polymer ?
#
loop_
_entity_poly.entity_id
_entity_poly.type
_entity_poly.pdbx_seq_one_letter_code
_entity_poly.pdbx_strand_id
1 'polypeptide(L)' 'MESLEERKLIIELFDKYQNFLPQSQKQAMYLRFFEDLSYSEIGEILATTRTAVFDAIKKGKQKLLEIDKKIG' A
#
# COMPACT_ATOMS: atom_id res chain seq x y z
N MET A 1 -14.18 -6.60 -0.88
CA MET A 1 -13.85 -5.79 0.30
C MET A 1 -12.68 -6.48 0.97
N GLU A 2 -11.58 -5.78 1.28
CA GLU A 2 -10.52 -6.38 2.11
C GLU A 2 -11.10 -6.74 3.47
N SER A 3 -10.68 -7.86 4.03
CA SER A 3 -11.06 -8.20 5.41
C SER A 3 -10.31 -7.32 6.40
N LEU A 4 -10.84 -7.17 7.61
CA LEU A 4 -10.16 -6.45 8.69
C LEU A 4 -8.78 -7.08 8.98
N GLU A 5 -8.70 -8.40 8.94
CA GLU A 5 -7.47 -9.17 9.15
C GLU A 5 -6.43 -8.91 8.07
N GLU A 6 -6.84 -8.89 6.79
CA GLU A 6 -5.94 -8.56 5.68
C GLU A 6 -5.40 -7.14 5.83
N ARG A 7 -6.27 -6.18 6.17
CA ARG A 7 -5.86 -4.79 6.39
C ARG A 7 -4.83 -4.67 7.52
N LYS A 8 -5.09 -5.35 8.65
CA LYS A 8 -4.18 -5.35 9.81
C LYS A 8 -2.83 -5.93 9.45
N LEU A 9 -2.80 -7.09 8.78
CA LEU A 9 -1.58 -7.72 8.31
C LEU A 9 -0.77 -6.77 7.42
N ILE A 10 -1.40 -6.14 6.43
CA ILE A 10 -0.72 -5.21 5.52
C ILE A 10 -0.14 -4.00 6.27
N ILE A 11 -0.83 -3.45 7.27
CA ILE A 11 -0.32 -2.36 8.11
C ILE A 11 0.93 -2.80 8.87
N GLU A 12 0.88 -3.97 9.54
CA GLU A 12 2.03 -4.50 10.29
C GLU A 12 3.25 -4.73 9.38
N LEU A 13 3.03 -5.28 8.18
CA LEU A 13 4.12 -5.46 7.21
C LEU A 13 4.63 -4.14 6.65
N PHE A 14 3.75 -3.16 6.45
CA PHE A 14 4.12 -1.83 5.97
C PHE A 14 5.03 -1.13 7.00
N ASP A 15 4.69 -1.17 8.28
CA ASP A 15 5.53 -0.61 9.34
C ASP A 15 6.95 -1.20 9.33
N LYS A 16 7.08 -2.51 9.08
CA LYS A 16 8.37 -3.21 9.00
C LYS A 16 9.14 -2.93 7.71
N TYR A 17 8.46 -2.93 6.56
CA TYR A 17 9.11 -3.08 5.26
C TYR A 17 8.85 -1.93 4.27
N GLN A 18 8.14 -0.86 4.65
CA GLN A 18 7.83 0.28 3.76
C GLN A 18 9.04 0.90 3.06
N ASN A 19 10.23 0.84 3.67
CA ASN A 19 11.45 1.42 3.10
C ASN A 19 12.03 0.61 1.91
N PHE A 20 11.52 -0.60 1.67
CA PHE A 20 11.87 -1.41 0.51
C PHE A 20 10.89 -1.23 -0.68
N LEU A 21 9.85 -0.41 -0.48
CA LEU A 21 8.88 -0.09 -1.53
C LEU A 21 9.38 1.08 -2.40
N PRO A 22 9.11 1.05 -3.71
CA PRO A 22 9.17 2.25 -4.54
C PRO A 22 8.32 3.37 -3.95
N GLN A 23 8.79 4.62 -4.09
CA GLN A 23 8.14 5.79 -3.48
C GLN A 23 6.65 5.89 -3.83
N SER A 24 6.25 5.60 -5.08
CA SER A 24 4.86 5.62 -5.52
C SER A 24 3.97 4.59 -4.80
N GLN A 25 4.50 3.40 -4.50
CA GLN A 25 3.80 2.38 -3.73
C GLN A 25 3.72 2.79 -2.26
N LYS A 26 4.84 3.28 -1.69
CA LYS A 26 4.91 3.76 -0.30
C LYS A 26 3.89 4.86 -0.04
N GLN A 27 3.86 5.90 -0.87
CA GLN A 27 2.94 7.03 -0.73
C GLN A 27 1.47 6.61 -0.90
N ALA A 28 1.15 5.84 -1.94
CA ALA A 28 -0.22 5.39 -2.17
C ALA A 28 -0.73 4.50 -1.04
N MET A 29 0.12 3.62 -0.51
CA MET A 29 -0.24 2.77 0.64
C MET A 29 -0.38 3.57 1.93
N TYR A 30 0.52 4.52 2.20
CA TYR A 30 0.42 5.38 3.38
C TYR A 30 -0.93 6.13 3.40
N LEU A 31 -1.27 6.80 2.30
CA LEU A 31 -2.52 7.54 2.17
C LEU A 31 -3.76 6.62 2.28
N ARG A 32 -3.68 5.38 1.76
CA ARG A 32 -4.78 4.42 1.83
C ARG A 32 -5.00 3.86 3.23
N PHE A 33 -3.93 3.52 3.95
CA PHE A 33 -4.01 2.74 5.19
C PHE A 33 -3.99 3.59 6.45
N PHE A 34 -3.37 4.77 6.40
CA PHE A 34 -3.19 5.65 7.56
C PHE A 34 -4.01 6.93 7.48
N GLU A 35 -4.26 7.45 6.27
CA GLU A 35 -5.09 8.65 6.06
C GLU A 35 -6.54 8.32 5.63
N ASP A 36 -6.86 7.02 5.50
CA ASP A 36 -8.16 6.47 5.09
C ASP A 36 -8.75 7.05 3.78
N LEU A 37 -7.86 7.44 2.85
CA LEU A 37 -8.27 8.02 1.58
C LEU A 37 -8.68 6.94 0.56
N SER A 38 -9.66 7.28 -0.27
CA SER A 38 -10.07 6.47 -1.42
C SER A 38 -9.03 6.51 -2.55
N TYR A 39 -9.07 5.53 -3.45
CA TYR A 39 -8.15 5.50 -4.60
C TYR A 39 -8.28 6.72 -5.53
N SER A 40 -9.46 7.35 -5.56
CA SER A 40 -9.68 8.56 -6.35
C SER A 40 -9.01 9.77 -5.70
N GLU A 41 -9.22 9.99 -4.40
CA GLU A 41 -8.60 11.09 -3.64
C GLU A 41 -7.07 10.98 -3.66
N ILE A 42 -6.54 9.77 -3.52
CA ILE A 42 -5.10 9.52 -3.64
C ILE A 42 -4.60 9.85 -5.05
N GLY A 43 -5.38 9.54 -6.09
CA GLY A 43 -5.04 9.87 -7.47
C GLY A 43 -4.90 11.37 -7.66
N GLU A 44 -5.85 12.14 -7.13
CA GLU A 44 -5.82 13.60 -7.16
C GLU A 44 -4.60 14.16 -6.41
N ILE A 45 -4.34 13.69 -5.19
CA ILE A 45 -3.21 14.13 -4.35
C ILE A 45 -1.85 13.82 -5.00
N LEU A 46 -1.72 12.63 -5.60
CA LEU A 46 -0.47 12.18 -6.24
C LEU A 46 -0.37 12.58 -7.71
N ALA A 47 -1.29 13.42 -8.22
CA ALA A 47 -1.37 13.83 -9.62
C ALA A 47 -1.26 12.64 -10.60
N THR A 48 -2.03 11.58 -10.32
CA THR A 48 -2.04 10.33 -11.09
C THR A 48 -3.46 9.79 -11.25
N THR A 49 -3.62 8.66 -11.96
CA THR A 49 -4.94 8.06 -12.15
C THR A 49 -5.32 7.13 -11.00
N ARG A 50 -6.62 7.02 -10.72
CA ARG A 50 -7.18 6.01 -9.80
C ARG A 50 -6.67 4.59 -10.10
N THR A 51 -6.51 4.25 -11.39
CA THR A 51 -5.99 2.94 -11.83
C THR A 51 -4.53 2.77 -11.44
N ALA A 52 -3.69 3.79 -11.64
CA ALA A 52 -2.30 3.77 -11.22
C ALA A 52 -2.15 3.63 -9.69
N VAL A 53 -3.01 4.29 -8.91
CA VAL A 53 -3.07 4.13 -7.45
C VAL A 53 -3.42 2.69 -7.07
N PHE A 54 -4.46 2.12 -7.68
CA PHE A 54 -4.86 0.73 -7.44
C PHE A 54 -3.70 -0.24 -7.71
N ASP A 55 -3.01 -0.07 -8.83
CA ASP A 55 -1.86 -0.90 -9.20
C ASP A 55 -0.68 -0.72 -8.25
N ALA A 56 -0.40 0.51 -7.83
CA ALA A 56 0.66 0.82 -6.87
C ALA A 56 0.41 0.12 -5.53
N ILE A 57 -0.82 0.20 -5.01
CA ILE A 57 -1.21 -0.44 -3.75
C ILE A 57 -1.18 -1.96 -3.89
N LYS A 58 -1.71 -2.51 -4.98
CA LYS A 58 -1.70 -3.97 -5.24
C LYS A 58 -0.26 -4.51 -5.28
N LYS A 59 0.63 -3.87 -6.03
CA LYS A 59 2.05 -4.27 -6.13
C LYS A 59 2.79 -4.07 -4.82
N GLY A 60 2.48 -3.01 -4.07
CA GLY A 60 3.05 -2.76 -2.75
C GLY A 60 2.74 -3.88 -1.76
N LYS A 61 1.46 -4.29 -1.66
CA LYS A 61 1.04 -5.42 -0.82
C LYS A 61 1.77 -6.72 -1.17
N GLN A 62 1.83 -7.05 -2.46
CA GLN A 62 2.54 -8.24 -2.94
C GLN A 62 4.01 -8.20 -2.51
N LYS A 63 4.67 -7.04 -2.67
CA LYS A 63 6.07 -6.88 -2.28
C LYS A 63 6.29 -7.00 -0.77
N LEU A 64 5.40 -6.46 0.05
CA LEU A 64 5.47 -6.62 1.51
C LEU A 64 5.37 -8.10 1.91
N LEU A 65 4.40 -8.84 1.34
CA LEU A 65 4.22 -10.27 1.59
C LEU A 65 5.43 -11.10 1.11
N GLU A 66 6.03 -10.73 -0.03
CA GLU A 66 7.23 -11.40 -0.54
C GLU A 66 8.46 -11.15 0.34
N ILE A 67 8.59 -9.96 0.91
CA ILE A 67 9.68 -9.62 1.84
C ILE A 67 9.51 -10.42 3.14
N ASP A 68 8.30 -10.41 3.70
CA ASP A 68 7.98 -11.16 4.93
C ASP A 68 8.26 -12.65 4.74
N LYS A 69 7.83 -13.26 3.63
CA LYS A 69 8.13 -14.68 3.32
C LYS A 69 9.63 -15.00 3.22
N LYS A 70 10.48 -14.01 2.92
CA LYS A 70 11.94 -14.21 2.75
C LYS A 70 12.73 -13.96 4.02
N ILE A 71 12.22 -13.15 4.94
CA ILE A 71 12.99 -12.59 6.07
C ILE A 71 12.31 -12.88 7.42
N GLY A 72 10.99 -13.07 7.44
CA GLY A 72 10.19 -13.50 8.59
C GLY A 72 10.16 -15.01 8.74
#